data_AF-A0A972X923-F1
#
_entry.id   AF-A0A972X923-F1
#
_cell.length_a   1.000
_cell.length_b   1.000
_cell.length_c   1.000
_cell.angle_alpha   90.00
_cell.angle_beta   90.00
_cell.angle_gamma   90.00
#
_symmetry.space_group_name_H-M   'P 1'
#
loop_
_entity.id
_entity.type
_entity.pdbx_description
1 polymer ?
#
loop_
_entity_poly.entity_id
_entity_poly.type
_entity_poly.pdbx_seq_one_letter_code
_entity_poly.pdbx_strand_id
1 'polypeptide(L)'
;MKMMQWFHMSETSDGVAIDFAPGPNQYWDPNVLGSHPLDLHRDAAAQGVHVGGRGSAWMYAAAGAAAGQAGADLTVDVPSIRRRLRMPRGGDQPLPEAAWLERILPSDGSARLILRFRPSGPESIPDSDAVAAGLRNFAASACRGSRDVVLTGRGPTWGYAALAAGAVDGKVERVLSFSPVDNLPIVCWSHDERGPLREPFSWLLDSLGYDRDARPGITVGVIGDPNSGKSVFSMLLERAFASGRSDAVRVFRYDCDRASPTPYWFLRMQSRGADDPEPKVLRDAAKQKWTNEMERSISQAIHGLRPYFAVVVADLPGGNHNITPPARIPPGREVIMREIDHFVLLARNEATIAGWRDSLATHALADRIVAIVETRDPQKPLTLLPRSDGLGSWQITGLDRSIVLPLLSSASLPAACQWTALTQQIAGGLHAQP
;
A
#
# COMPACT_ATOMS: atom_id res chain seq x y z
N MET A 1 16.68 7.48 27.93
CA MET A 1 15.94 7.48 26.65
C MET A 1 14.46 7.38 26.99
N LYS A 2 13.61 8.35 26.62
CA LYS A 2 12.14 8.16 26.75
C LYS A 2 11.77 7.00 25.85
N MET A 3 11.18 5.93 26.39
CA MET A 3 10.58 4.88 25.57
C MET A 3 9.55 5.53 24.65
N MET A 4 9.75 5.46 23.34
CA MET A 4 8.73 5.90 22.40
C MET A 4 7.61 4.86 22.41
N GLN A 5 6.44 5.25 22.89
CA GLN A 5 5.26 4.39 22.92
C GLN A 5 4.64 4.34 21.52
N TRP A 6 4.41 3.14 21.00
CA TRP A 6 3.89 2.94 19.64
C TRP A 6 2.36 3.03 19.53
N PHE A 7 1.69 2.96 20.66
CA PHE A 7 0.27 3.26 20.84
C PHE A 7 0.05 3.95 22.18
N HIS A 8 -1.05 4.68 22.32
CA HIS A 8 -1.60 5.09 23.59
C HIS A 8 -2.89 4.30 23.85
N MET A 9 -3.05 3.79 25.07
CA MET A 9 -4.28 3.13 25.50
C MET A 9 -4.93 3.98 26.59
N SER A 10 -6.22 4.24 26.45
CA SER A 10 -7.02 4.95 27.45
C SER A 10 -8.36 4.25 27.65
N GLU A 11 -8.84 4.25 28.90
CA GLU A 11 -10.20 3.83 29.23
C GLU A 11 -11.14 5.02 29.03
N THR A 12 -12.27 4.76 28.39
CA THR A 12 -13.32 5.75 28.09
C THR A 12 -14.66 5.23 28.60
N SER A 13 -15.69 6.07 28.59
CA SER A 13 -17.07 5.64 28.90
C SER A 13 -17.63 4.59 27.95
N ASP A 14 -16.99 4.45 26.78
CA ASP A 14 -17.45 3.61 25.67
C ASP A 14 -16.56 2.35 25.52
N GLY A 15 -15.59 2.14 26.42
CA GLY A 15 -14.63 1.04 26.40
C GLY A 15 -13.19 1.50 26.27
N VAL A 16 -12.34 0.70 25.64
CA VAL A 16 -10.89 0.99 25.52
C VAL A 16 -10.60 1.67 24.19
N ALA A 17 -9.91 2.80 24.22
CA ALA A 17 -9.36 3.45 23.03
C ALA A 17 -7.87 3.09 22.86
N ILE A 18 -7.50 2.71 21.63
CA ILE A 18 -6.13 2.44 21.18
C ILE A 18 -5.80 3.44 20.08
N ASP A 19 -4.91 4.38 20.38
CA ASP A 19 -4.45 5.39 19.42
C ASP A 19 -3.01 5.11 19.01
N PHE A 20 -2.81 4.72 17.74
CA PHE A 20 -1.47 4.48 17.23
C PHE A 20 -0.68 5.78 17.04
N ALA A 21 0.49 5.84 17.67
CA ALA A 21 1.42 6.94 17.49
C ALA A 21 2.11 6.82 16.11
N PRO A 22 2.46 7.93 15.45
CA PRO A 22 3.33 7.85 14.28
C PRO A 22 4.69 7.28 14.69
N GLY A 23 5.14 6.25 14.00
CA GLY A 23 6.47 5.69 14.23
C GLY A 23 7.60 6.64 13.85
N PRO A 24 8.83 6.38 14.31
CA PRO A 24 10.01 6.96 13.70
C PRO A 24 9.92 6.75 12.19
N ASN A 25 9.96 7.84 11.43
CA ASN A 25 9.83 7.77 9.97
C ASN A 25 8.50 7.22 9.42
N GLN A 26 7.40 7.36 10.18
CA GLN A 26 6.05 6.83 9.88
C GLN A 26 5.92 5.30 9.90
N TYR A 27 6.95 4.59 10.35
CA TYR A 27 6.95 3.14 10.41
C TYR A 27 7.36 2.68 11.82
N TRP A 28 6.64 1.71 12.35
CA TRP A 28 7.07 1.00 13.55
C TRP A 28 7.70 -0.32 13.16
N ASP A 29 8.86 -0.61 13.73
CA ASP A 29 9.46 -1.94 13.65
C ASP A 29 8.49 -2.96 14.29
N PRO A 30 8.04 -4.00 13.56
CA PRO A 30 7.18 -5.04 14.10
C PRO A 30 7.72 -5.74 15.35
N ASN A 31 9.03 -5.69 15.61
CA ASN A 31 9.64 -6.21 16.84
C ASN A 31 9.01 -5.61 18.10
N VAL A 32 8.42 -4.42 18.01
CA VAL A 32 7.74 -3.76 19.13
C VAL A 32 6.56 -4.57 19.67
N LEU A 33 5.93 -5.42 18.86
CA LEU A 33 4.86 -6.33 19.31
C LEU A 33 5.35 -7.38 20.30
N GLY A 34 6.59 -7.86 20.14
CA GLY A 34 7.17 -8.87 21.03
C GLY A 34 7.52 -8.29 22.39
N SER A 35 8.00 -7.04 22.44
CA SER A 35 8.36 -6.37 23.70
C SER A 35 7.19 -5.62 24.36
N HIS A 36 6.21 -5.17 23.58
CA HIS A 36 5.07 -4.38 24.03
C HIS A 36 3.78 -4.86 23.35
N PRO A 37 3.30 -6.07 23.69
CA PRO A 37 2.07 -6.63 23.15
C PRO A 37 0.85 -5.74 23.46
N LEU A 38 -0.11 -5.73 22.53
CA LEU A 38 -1.45 -5.19 22.79
C LEU A 38 -2.26 -6.20 23.58
N ASP A 39 -2.34 -6.02 24.89
CA ASP A 39 -3.13 -6.88 25.78
C ASP A 39 -4.31 -6.10 26.34
N LEU A 40 -5.51 -6.59 26.04
CA LEU A 40 -6.77 -6.01 26.52
C LEU A 40 -7.34 -6.88 27.64
N HIS A 41 -7.53 -6.29 28.82
CA HIS A 41 -8.27 -6.94 29.89
C HIS A 41 -9.75 -7.05 29.50
N ARG A 42 -10.34 -8.24 29.69
CA ARG A 42 -11.74 -8.53 29.31
C ARG A 42 -12.74 -7.55 29.91
N ASP A 43 -12.54 -7.18 31.17
CA ASP A 43 -13.48 -6.31 31.89
C ASP A 43 -13.46 -4.87 31.34
N ALA A 44 -12.29 -4.36 30.97
CA ALA A 44 -12.14 -3.03 30.37
C ALA A 44 -12.70 -2.97 28.94
N ALA A 45 -12.54 -4.06 28.18
CA ALA A 45 -13.00 -4.14 26.80
C ALA A 45 -14.47 -4.55 26.64
N ALA A 46 -15.17 -4.88 27.73
CA ALA A 46 -16.57 -5.34 27.70
C ALA A 46 -17.53 -4.32 27.07
N GLN A 47 -17.20 -3.03 27.13
CA GLN A 47 -17.98 -1.94 26.53
C GLN A 47 -17.63 -1.69 25.05
N GLY A 48 -16.48 -2.18 24.58
CA GLY A 48 -16.01 -2.00 23.22
C GLY A 48 -14.52 -1.66 23.13
N VAL A 49 -14.00 -1.72 21.91
CA VAL A 49 -12.64 -1.29 21.57
C VAL A 49 -12.71 -0.30 20.41
N HIS A 50 -12.07 0.85 20.59
CA HIS A 50 -11.93 1.90 19.60
C HIS A 50 -10.49 1.94 19.12
N VAL A 51 -10.25 1.90 17.82
CA VAL A 51 -8.90 1.93 17.24
C VAL A 51 -8.75 3.13 16.31
N GLY A 52 -7.74 3.96 16.57
CA GLY A 52 -7.43 5.17 15.83
C GLY A 52 -5.93 5.37 15.61
N GLY A 53 -5.58 6.54 15.09
CA GLY A 53 -4.19 6.96 14.92
C GLY A 53 -3.51 6.53 13.62
N ARG A 54 -2.17 6.59 13.61
CA ARG A 54 -1.31 6.36 12.44
C ARG A 54 -0.60 5.01 12.55
N GLY A 55 -1.32 3.95 12.20
CA GLY A 55 -0.79 2.58 12.20
C GLY A 55 -0.69 1.94 10.82
N SER A 56 0.17 0.93 10.71
CA SER A 56 0.25 0.05 9.54
C SER A 56 -0.81 -1.05 9.60
N ALA A 57 -0.99 -1.81 8.50
CA ALA A 57 -1.94 -2.92 8.45
C ALA A 57 -1.74 -3.95 9.59
N TRP A 58 -0.49 -4.31 9.92
CA TRP A 58 -0.19 -5.26 10.98
C TRP A 58 -0.57 -4.72 12.37
N MET A 59 -0.44 -3.40 12.60
CA MET A 59 -0.80 -2.76 13.88
C MET A 59 -2.30 -2.86 14.10
N TYR A 60 -3.09 -2.54 13.07
CA TYR A 60 -4.54 -2.67 13.10
C TYR A 60 -5.01 -4.13 13.19
N ALA A 61 -4.31 -5.07 12.54
CA ALA A 61 -4.57 -6.49 12.72
C ALA A 61 -4.33 -6.95 14.17
N ALA A 62 -3.26 -6.49 14.82
CA ALA A 62 -2.98 -6.78 16.22
C ALA A 62 -4.06 -6.23 17.16
N ALA A 63 -4.50 -4.97 16.96
CA ALA A 63 -5.61 -4.39 17.74
C ALA A 63 -6.94 -5.12 17.50
N GLY A 64 -7.24 -5.49 16.25
CA GLY A 64 -8.43 -6.27 15.92
C GLY A 64 -8.42 -7.65 16.59
N ALA A 65 -7.30 -8.36 16.53
CA ALA A 65 -7.15 -9.64 17.21
C ALA A 65 -7.30 -9.53 18.74
N ALA A 66 -6.72 -8.48 19.35
CA ALA A 66 -6.89 -8.20 20.78
C ALA A 66 -8.36 -7.95 21.14
N ALA A 67 -9.11 -7.19 20.32
CA ALA A 67 -10.54 -6.98 20.50
C ALA A 67 -11.34 -8.29 20.38
N GLY A 68 -11.00 -9.14 19.41
CA GLY A 68 -11.59 -10.48 19.27
C GLY A 68 -11.31 -11.39 20.47
N GLN A 69 -10.10 -11.37 21.01
CA GLN A 69 -9.72 -12.14 22.20
C GLN A 69 -10.48 -11.68 23.45
N ALA A 70 -10.66 -10.37 23.60
CA ALA A 70 -11.47 -9.78 24.65
C ALA A 70 -12.98 -10.07 24.47
N GLY A 71 -13.37 -10.49 23.26
CA GLY A 71 -14.77 -10.74 22.91
C GLY A 71 -15.58 -9.46 22.73
N ALA A 72 -14.91 -8.34 22.43
CA ALA A 72 -15.47 -7.01 22.36
C ALA A 72 -16.01 -6.63 20.97
N ASP A 73 -16.89 -5.65 20.93
CA ASP A 73 -17.20 -4.91 19.71
C ASP A 73 -16.00 -4.05 19.32
N LEU A 74 -15.76 -3.94 18.01
CA LEU A 74 -14.65 -3.18 17.48
C LEU A 74 -15.19 -1.99 16.69
N THR A 75 -14.56 -0.84 16.87
CA THR A 75 -14.75 0.32 16.00
C THR A 75 -13.42 0.88 15.55
N VAL A 76 -13.36 1.38 14.33
CA VAL A 76 -12.14 1.94 13.76
C VAL A 76 -12.40 3.33 13.18
N ASP A 77 -11.58 4.31 13.55
CA ASP A 77 -11.62 5.63 12.93
C ASP A 77 -11.19 5.54 11.46
N VAL A 78 -12.04 6.02 10.56
CA VAL A 78 -11.77 6.02 9.12
C VAL A 78 -11.76 7.45 8.58
N PRO A 79 -10.57 8.04 8.37
CA PRO A 79 -10.46 9.44 7.96
C PRO A 79 -11.23 9.78 6.68
N SER A 80 -11.29 8.86 5.71
CA SER A 80 -11.95 9.08 4.41
C SER A 80 -13.45 9.39 4.51
N ILE A 81 -14.13 8.86 5.54
CA ILE A 81 -15.58 9.03 5.79
C ILE A 81 -15.87 9.87 7.03
N ARG A 82 -14.85 10.38 7.73
CA ARG A 82 -14.99 11.18 8.95
C ARG A 82 -15.88 10.54 10.02
N ARG A 83 -15.85 9.20 10.10
CA ARG A 83 -16.62 8.45 11.08
C ARG A 83 -15.92 7.18 11.48
N ARG A 84 -16.42 6.59 12.57
CA ARG A 84 -16.06 5.25 13.01
C ARG A 84 -16.85 4.22 12.25
N LEU A 85 -16.16 3.22 11.72
CA LEU A 85 -16.80 2.00 11.23
C LEU A 85 -17.02 1.05 12.40
N ARG A 86 -18.25 0.55 12.56
CA ARG A 86 -18.63 -0.41 13.59
C ARG A 86 -18.54 -1.85 13.08
N MET A 87 -17.96 -2.71 13.89
CA MET A 87 -17.70 -4.12 13.60
C MET A 87 -18.17 -4.95 14.81
N PRO A 88 -19.50 -5.12 14.98
CA PRO A 88 -20.05 -5.83 16.13
C PRO A 88 -19.65 -7.30 16.11
N ARG A 89 -19.55 -7.91 17.29
CA ARG A 89 -19.31 -9.34 17.44
C ARG A 89 -20.60 -10.13 17.19
N GLY A 90 -20.50 -11.24 16.45
CA GLY A 90 -21.61 -12.18 16.29
C GLY A 90 -22.81 -11.65 15.52
N GLY A 91 -22.61 -10.68 14.62
CA GLY A 91 -23.67 -10.21 13.74
C GLY A 91 -23.94 -11.18 12.58
N ASP A 92 -25.12 -11.07 11.99
CA ASP A 92 -25.52 -11.86 10.80
C ASP A 92 -25.31 -11.10 9.49
N GLN A 93 -24.59 -9.97 9.54
CA GLN A 93 -24.39 -9.14 8.37
C GLN A 93 -23.55 -9.91 7.34
N PRO A 94 -24.11 -10.26 6.16
CA PRO A 94 -23.35 -10.97 5.15
C PRO A 94 -22.31 -10.02 4.56
N LEU A 95 -21.15 -10.57 4.22
CA LEU A 95 -20.22 -9.85 3.37
C LEU A 95 -20.87 -9.73 1.97
N PRO A 96 -21.09 -8.52 1.44
CA PRO A 96 -21.53 -8.35 0.07
C PRO A 96 -20.59 -9.10 -0.87
N GLU A 97 -21.05 -9.52 -2.05
CA GLU A 97 -20.20 -10.20 -3.03
C GLU A 97 -18.89 -9.42 -3.26
N ALA A 98 -17.81 -9.91 -2.65
CA ALA A 98 -16.61 -9.12 -2.42
C ALA A 98 -15.56 -9.47 -3.46
N ALA A 99 -15.65 -8.81 -4.62
CA ALA A 99 -14.64 -8.94 -5.68
C ALA A 99 -13.21 -8.55 -5.24
N TRP A 100 -13.06 -7.97 -4.04
CA TRP A 100 -11.82 -7.43 -3.48
C TRP A 100 -11.21 -8.29 -2.36
N LEU A 101 -11.84 -9.40 -1.94
CA LEU A 101 -11.29 -10.34 -0.96
C LEU A 101 -11.22 -11.75 -1.56
N GLU A 102 -10.13 -12.44 -1.27
CA GLU A 102 -9.89 -13.80 -1.72
C GLU A 102 -9.56 -14.71 -0.54
N ARG A 103 -10.11 -15.92 -0.60
CA ARG A 103 -9.84 -17.02 0.33
C ARG A 103 -8.93 -18.02 -0.38
N ILE A 104 -7.73 -18.22 0.14
CA ILE A 104 -6.77 -19.20 -0.42
C ILE A 104 -6.51 -20.27 0.64
N LEU A 105 -6.74 -21.52 0.26
CA LEU A 105 -6.42 -22.69 1.05
C LEU A 105 -5.09 -23.26 0.55
N PRO A 106 -4.07 -23.41 1.40
CA PRO A 106 -2.82 -24.07 1.01
C PRO A 106 -3.08 -25.48 0.49
N SER A 107 -2.34 -25.86 -0.55
CA SER A 107 -2.45 -27.18 -1.19
C SER A 107 -1.91 -28.34 -0.35
N ASP A 108 -1.14 -28.02 0.70
CA ASP A 108 -0.51 -28.99 1.61
C ASP A 108 -1.50 -29.64 2.60
N GLY A 109 -2.79 -29.29 2.54
CA GLY A 109 -3.82 -29.81 3.44
C GLY A 109 -3.68 -29.34 4.88
N SER A 110 -2.82 -28.36 5.15
CA SER A 110 -2.64 -27.80 6.49
C SER A 110 -3.90 -27.05 6.93
N ALA A 111 -4.15 -27.03 8.25
CA ALA A 111 -5.21 -26.24 8.87
C ALA A 111 -4.83 -24.74 8.86
N ARG A 112 -4.61 -24.17 7.68
CA ARG A 112 -4.17 -22.79 7.50
C ARG A 112 -5.03 -22.10 6.46
N LEU A 113 -5.16 -20.79 6.60
CA LEU A 113 -5.96 -19.98 5.70
C LEU A 113 -5.24 -18.68 5.34
N ILE A 114 -5.32 -18.28 4.09
CA ILE A 114 -4.89 -16.94 3.67
C ILE A 114 -6.13 -16.15 3.26
N LEU A 115 -6.27 -14.97 3.85
CA LEU A 115 -7.25 -13.96 3.48
C LEU A 115 -6.52 -12.80 2.79
N ARG A 116 -6.67 -12.71 1.48
CA ARG A 116 -5.94 -11.77 0.63
C ARG A 116 -6.85 -10.69 0.07
N PHE A 117 -6.56 -9.43 0.37
CA PHE A 117 -7.15 -8.31 -0.37
C PHE A 117 -6.58 -8.26 -1.78
N ARG A 118 -7.45 -8.23 -2.79
CA ARG A 118 -7.05 -8.28 -4.20
C ARG A 118 -6.30 -7.02 -4.66
N PRO A 119 -5.56 -7.10 -5.79
CA PRO A 119 -4.77 -5.99 -6.32
C PRO A 119 -5.57 -4.76 -6.77
N SER A 120 -6.90 -4.85 -6.88
CA SER A 120 -7.80 -3.73 -7.19
C SER A 120 -7.74 -2.60 -6.14
N GLY A 121 -7.00 -2.81 -5.06
CA GLY A 121 -6.62 -1.82 -4.07
C GLY A 121 -7.74 -1.45 -3.10
N PRO A 122 -7.42 -0.74 -2.01
CA PRO A 122 -8.40 -0.30 -1.02
C PRO A 122 -9.47 0.61 -1.65
N GLU A 123 -9.22 1.15 -2.84
CA GLU A 123 -10.15 1.98 -3.57
C GLU A 123 -11.44 1.34 -4.00
N SER A 124 -11.40 0.04 -4.20
CA SER A 124 -12.56 -0.76 -4.56
C SER A 124 -13.43 -1.15 -3.37
N ILE A 125 -12.97 -0.91 -2.12
CA ILE A 125 -13.61 -1.41 -0.90
C ILE A 125 -14.47 -0.32 -0.26
N PRO A 126 -15.81 -0.48 -0.17
CA PRO A 126 -16.67 0.54 0.41
C PRO A 126 -16.40 0.76 1.91
N ASP A 127 -16.31 2.02 2.32
CA ASP A 127 -16.16 2.43 3.73
C ASP A 127 -17.53 2.46 4.44
N SER A 128 -18.12 1.30 4.69
CA SER A 128 -19.43 1.18 5.37
C SER A 128 -19.41 0.22 6.55
N ASP A 129 -20.26 0.49 7.56
CA ASP A 129 -20.46 -0.41 8.70
C ASP A 129 -20.87 -1.79 8.22
N ALA A 130 -21.67 -1.85 7.14
CA ALA A 130 -22.12 -3.09 6.55
C ALA A 130 -20.98 -3.96 6.02
N VAL A 131 -20.02 -3.34 5.31
CA VAL A 131 -18.84 -4.05 4.81
C VAL A 131 -17.90 -4.42 5.95
N ALA A 132 -17.70 -3.52 6.92
CA ALA A 132 -16.82 -3.74 8.06
C ALA A 132 -17.30 -4.90 8.95
N ALA A 133 -18.59 -4.90 9.32
CA ALA A 133 -19.23 -5.99 10.06
C ALA A 133 -19.22 -7.29 9.24
N GLY A 134 -19.57 -7.21 7.95
CA GLY A 134 -19.53 -8.34 7.03
C GLY A 134 -18.15 -9.01 6.96
N LEU A 135 -17.06 -8.24 6.98
CA LEU A 135 -15.70 -8.78 6.97
C LEU A 135 -15.37 -9.56 8.24
N ARG A 136 -15.73 -9.03 9.42
CA ARG A 136 -15.52 -9.71 10.69
C ARG A 136 -16.28 -11.04 10.72
N ASN A 137 -17.55 -11.03 10.32
CA ASN A 137 -18.39 -12.23 10.29
C ASN A 137 -17.89 -13.26 9.29
N PHE A 138 -17.50 -12.80 8.08
CA PHE A 138 -16.90 -13.66 7.07
C PHE A 138 -15.64 -14.34 7.61
N ALA A 139 -14.71 -13.59 8.22
CA ALA A 139 -13.50 -14.17 8.79
C ALA A 139 -13.79 -15.17 9.91
N ALA A 140 -14.75 -14.86 10.80
CA ALA A 140 -15.17 -15.77 11.88
C ALA A 140 -15.74 -17.09 11.37
N SER A 141 -16.44 -17.08 10.22
CA SER A 141 -16.93 -18.29 9.57
C SER A 141 -15.83 -19.01 8.79
N ALA A 142 -15.08 -18.29 7.96
CA ALA A 142 -14.06 -18.85 7.07
C ALA A 142 -12.88 -19.47 7.83
N CYS A 143 -12.54 -18.94 9.01
CA CYS A 143 -11.45 -19.43 9.84
C CYS A 143 -11.81 -20.61 10.73
N ARG A 144 -13.08 -21.07 10.78
CA ARG A 144 -13.45 -22.24 11.60
C ARG A 144 -12.67 -23.48 11.17
N GLY A 145 -11.99 -24.12 12.12
CA GLY A 145 -11.14 -25.28 11.87
C GLY A 145 -9.77 -24.92 11.26
N SER A 146 -9.45 -23.64 11.08
CA SER A 146 -8.10 -23.19 10.75
C SER A 146 -7.33 -22.91 12.03
N ARG A 147 -6.09 -23.41 12.09
CA ARG A 147 -5.12 -23.13 13.14
C ARG A 147 -4.50 -21.75 12.96
N ASP A 148 -4.04 -21.44 11.75
CA ASP A 148 -3.38 -20.19 11.42
C ASP A 148 -4.16 -19.43 10.34
N VAL A 149 -4.24 -18.11 10.48
CA VAL A 149 -4.67 -17.23 9.39
C VAL A 149 -3.58 -16.24 9.02
N VAL A 150 -3.38 -16.02 7.72
CA VAL A 150 -2.50 -14.97 7.20
C VAL A 150 -3.36 -13.92 6.49
N LEU A 151 -3.24 -12.68 6.93
CA LEU A 151 -3.84 -11.51 6.33
C LEU A 151 -2.82 -10.85 5.40
N THR A 152 -3.18 -10.60 4.14
CA THR A 152 -2.27 -10.01 3.17
C THR A 152 -2.99 -9.21 2.07
N GLY A 153 -2.22 -8.58 1.19
CA GLY A 153 -2.74 -7.82 0.04
C GLY A 153 -3.06 -6.35 0.34
N ARG A 154 -3.73 -5.69 -0.60
CA ARG A 154 -3.94 -4.23 -0.58
C ARG A 154 -5.27 -3.82 0.04
N GLY A 155 -5.43 -4.08 1.33
CA GLY A 155 -6.61 -3.70 2.09
C GLY A 155 -6.46 -2.39 2.86
N PRO A 156 -7.57 -1.73 3.23
CA PRO A 156 -7.56 -0.66 4.20
C PRO A 156 -7.21 -1.22 5.59
N THR A 157 -6.57 -0.40 6.43
CA THR A 157 -6.18 -0.81 7.80
C THR A 157 -7.37 -1.27 8.64
N TRP A 158 -8.53 -0.60 8.54
CA TRP A 158 -9.77 -1.03 9.20
C TRP A 158 -10.23 -2.43 8.74
N GLY A 159 -9.95 -2.81 7.50
CA GLY A 159 -10.27 -4.15 6.97
C GLY A 159 -9.39 -5.23 7.59
N TYR A 160 -8.10 -4.94 7.80
CA TYR A 160 -7.20 -5.83 8.53
C TYR A 160 -7.64 -6.02 9.99
N ALA A 161 -8.09 -4.96 10.66
CA ALA A 161 -8.64 -5.06 12.01
C ALA A 161 -9.91 -5.94 12.06
N ALA A 162 -10.83 -5.75 11.10
CA ALA A 162 -12.06 -6.55 11.00
C ALA A 162 -11.76 -8.04 10.79
N LEU A 163 -10.88 -8.38 9.83
CA LEU A 163 -10.51 -9.76 9.54
C LEU A 163 -9.79 -10.43 10.72
N ALA A 164 -8.88 -9.71 11.39
CA ALA A 164 -8.16 -10.24 12.55
C ALA A 164 -9.09 -10.51 13.73
N ALA A 165 -10.00 -9.59 14.04
CA ALA A 165 -11.02 -9.78 15.09
C ALA A 165 -11.89 -11.00 14.78
N GLY A 166 -12.35 -11.11 13.53
CA GLY A 166 -13.17 -12.22 13.07
C GLY A 166 -12.42 -13.55 13.13
N ALA A 167 -11.15 -13.59 12.75
CA ALA A 167 -10.36 -14.81 12.84
C ALA A 167 -10.26 -15.34 14.29
N VAL A 168 -10.01 -14.45 15.26
CA VAL A 168 -9.99 -14.82 16.68
C VAL A 168 -11.37 -15.27 17.17
N ASP A 169 -12.46 -14.63 16.72
CA ASP A 169 -13.83 -15.10 16.96
C ASP A 169 -14.03 -16.53 16.41
N GLY A 170 -13.44 -16.84 15.25
CA GLY A 170 -13.38 -18.14 14.60
C GLY A 170 -12.46 -19.18 15.25
N LYS A 171 -11.81 -18.83 16.36
CA LYS A 171 -10.95 -19.71 17.19
C LYS A 171 -9.66 -20.19 16.51
N VAL A 172 -9.06 -19.35 15.67
CA VAL A 172 -7.67 -19.57 15.24
C VAL A 172 -6.72 -19.52 16.44
N GLU A 173 -5.59 -20.22 16.34
CA GLU A 173 -4.49 -20.14 17.30
C GLU A 173 -3.57 -18.95 17.01
N ARG A 174 -3.44 -18.57 15.73
CA ARG A 174 -2.54 -17.47 15.30
C ARG A 174 -3.14 -16.60 14.21
N VAL A 175 -2.94 -15.29 14.33
CA VAL A 175 -3.20 -14.31 13.29
C VAL A 175 -1.86 -13.70 12.86
N LEU A 176 -1.55 -13.85 11.57
CA LEU A 176 -0.37 -13.27 10.96
C LEU A 176 -0.75 -12.17 9.97
N SER A 177 0.06 -11.13 9.87
CA SER A 177 0.04 -10.16 8.77
C SER A 177 1.25 -10.38 7.91
N PHE A 178 1.07 -10.46 6.59
CA PHE A 178 2.18 -10.55 5.64
C PHE A 178 2.10 -9.46 4.59
N SER A 179 3.18 -8.68 4.48
CA SER A 179 3.38 -7.70 3.44
C SER A 179 4.71 -7.99 2.76
N PRO A 180 4.75 -8.11 1.42
CA PRO A 180 6.00 -8.26 0.69
C PRO A 180 7.00 -7.12 0.93
N VAL A 181 6.52 -5.92 1.31
CA VAL A 181 7.37 -4.78 1.68
C VAL A 181 8.16 -5.05 2.95
N ASP A 182 7.54 -5.73 3.93
CA ASP A 182 8.17 -6.09 5.20
C ASP A 182 9.01 -7.37 5.08
N ASN A 183 8.83 -8.13 3.98
CA ASN A 183 9.54 -9.37 3.64
C ASN A 183 9.40 -10.53 4.66
N LEU A 184 8.67 -10.32 5.76
CA LEU A 184 8.50 -11.25 6.86
C LEU A 184 7.04 -11.29 7.31
N PRO A 185 6.48 -12.47 7.61
CA PRO A 185 5.21 -12.56 8.32
C PRO A 185 5.38 -12.03 9.73
N ILE A 186 4.39 -11.27 10.20
CA ILE A 186 4.33 -10.69 11.53
C ILE A 186 3.23 -11.41 12.28
N VAL A 187 3.57 -12.06 13.40
CA VAL A 187 2.59 -12.64 14.31
C VAL A 187 1.93 -11.49 15.09
N CYS A 188 0.77 -11.06 14.59
CA CYS A 188 -0.03 -10.01 15.20
C CYS A 188 -0.68 -10.49 16.50
N TRP A 189 -1.01 -11.78 16.56
CA TRP A 189 -1.62 -12.40 17.73
C TRP A 189 -1.33 -13.90 17.77
N SER A 190 -0.93 -14.38 18.96
CA SER A 190 -0.95 -15.78 19.37
C SER A 190 -0.88 -15.87 20.90
N HIS A 191 -1.02 -17.09 21.43
CA HIS A 191 -0.84 -17.36 22.86
C HIS A 191 0.64 -17.37 23.30
N ASP A 192 1.57 -17.72 22.42
CA ASP A 192 2.96 -18.05 22.79
C ASP A 192 3.97 -16.99 22.32
N GLU A 193 3.77 -16.39 21.15
CA GLU A 193 4.73 -15.47 20.53
C GLU A 193 4.05 -14.33 19.75
N ARG A 194 4.71 -13.17 19.68
CA ARG A 194 4.29 -12.02 18.85
C ARG A 194 5.50 -11.31 18.25
N GLY A 195 5.29 -10.65 17.12
CA GLY A 195 6.33 -9.94 16.37
C GLY A 195 6.73 -10.64 15.06
N PRO A 196 7.79 -10.17 14.39
CA PRO A 196 8.19 -10.67 13.09
C PRO A 196 8.80 -12.07 13.22
N LEU A 197 8.45 -12.95 12.27
CA LEU A 197 9.14 -14.21 12.09
C LEU A 197 10.51 -13.99 11.45
N ARG A 198 11.41 -14.97 11.57
CA ARG A 198 12.76 -14.90 10.99
C ARG A 198 12.77 -15.00 9.46
N GLU A 199 11.81 -15.73 8.91
CA GLU A 199 11.69 -15.96 7.47
C GLU A 199 10.22 -16.21 7.09
N PRO A 200 9.82 -15.89 5.84
CA PRO A 200 8.52 -16.28 5.33
C PRO A 200 8.46 -17.80 5.17
N PHE A 201 7.30 -18.39 5.50
CA PHE A 201 7.09 -19.81 5.27
C PHE A 201 7.03 -20.13 3.78
N SER A 202 7.68 -21.20 3.33
CA SER A 202 7.64 -21.65 1.93
C SER A 202 6.19 -21.85 1.44
N TRP A 203 5.36 -22.55 2.21
CA TRP A 203 3.95 -22.79 1.87
C TRP A 203 3.16 -21.49 1.62
N LEU A 204 3.49 -20.40 2.35
CA LEU A 204 2.82 -19.12 2.19
C LEU A 204 3.21 -18.49 0.86
N LEU A 205 4.49 -18.54 0.52
CA LEU A 205 5.00 -18.05 -0.76
C LEU A 205 4.41 -18.87 -1.91
N ASP A 206 4.44 -20.19 -1.83
CA ASP A 206 3.89 -21.10 -2.84
C ASP A 206 2.39 -20.84 -3.06
N SER A 207 1.63 -20.70 -1.97
CA SER A 207 0.18 -20.42 -2.03
C SER A 207 -0.13 -19.04 -2.63
N LEU A 208 0.79 -18.09 -2.52
CA LEU A 208 0.68 -16.76 -3.12
C LEU A 208 1.26 -16.71 -4.54
N GLY A 209 1.81 -17.82 -5.04
CA GLY A 209 2.49 -17.91 -6.33
C GLY A 209 3.82 -17.16 -6.34
N TYR A 210 4.43 -16.95 -5.19
CA TYR A 210 5.69 -16.24 -5.01
C TYR A 210 6.89 -17.17 -5.17
N ASP A 211 7.39 -17.25 -6.39
CA ASP A 211 8.68 -17.90 -6.69
C ASP A 211 9.84 -16.92 -6.46
N ARG A 212 10.60 -17.12 -5.37
CA ARG A 212 11.79 -16.32 -5.02
C ARG A 212 13.05 -16.76 -5.78
N ASP A 213 13.05 -17.96 -6.34
CA ASP A 213 14.19 -18.53 -7.08
C ASP A 213 14.11 -18.17 -8.57
N ALA A 214 12.95 -17.68 -9.03
CA ALA A 214 12.81 -17.02 -10.31
C ALA A 214 13.73 -15.79 -10.45
N ARG A 215 14.01 -15.41 -11.71
CA ARG A 215 14.76 -14.20 -12.01
C ARG A 215 14.12 -13.00 -11.28
N PRO A 216 14.91 -12.19 -10.54
CA PRO A 216 14.39 -10.99 -9.89
C PRO A 216 13.65 -10.12 -10.91
N GLY A 217 12.46 -9.66 -10.54
CA GLY A 217 11.72 -8.73 -11.38
C GLY A 217 12.41 -7.38 -11.49
N ILE A 218 11.78 -6.52 -12.28
CA ILE A 218 12.33 -5.23 -12.67
C ILE A 218 11.61 -4.08 -11.99
N THR A 219 12.34 -3.00 -11.77
CA THR A 219 11.85 -1.81 -11.07
C THR A 219 11.67 -0.65 -12.05
N VAL A 220 10.44 -0.15 -12.13
CA VAL A 220 10.08 1.01 -12.95
C VAL A 220 9.81 2.20 -12.06
N GLY A 221 10.72 3.17 -12.07
CA GLY A 221 10.60 4.42 -11.32
C GLY A 221 9.84 5.49 -12.08
N VAL A 222 8.74 5.98 -11.50
CA VAL A 222 8.00 7.13 -12.03
C VAL A 222 8.59 8.40 -11.41
N ILE A 223 9.26 9.21 -12.23
CA ILE A 223 9.94 10.46 -11.81
C ILE A 223 9.29 11.70 -12.46
N GLY A 224 9.66 12.88 -11.99
CA GLY A 224 9.06 14.15 -12.41
C GLY A 224 8.90 15.14 -11.27
N ASP A 225 8.71 16.41 -11.61
CA ASP A 225 8.61 17.50 -10.62
C ASP A 225 7.35 17.35 -9.73
N PRO A 226 7.27 18.00 -8.56
CA PRO A 226 6.07 18.01 -7.73
C PRO A 226 4.80 18.36 -8.50
N ASN A 227 3.68 17.73 -8.14
CA ASN A 227 2.37 17.94 -8.77
C ASN A 227 2.26 17.58 -10.26
N SER A 228 3.25 16.91 -10.86
CA SER A 228 3.16 16.41 -12.26
C SER A 228 2.16 15.27 -12.47
N GLY A 229 1.61 14.67 -11.41
CA GLY A 229 0.67 13.55 -11.52
C GLY A 229 1.29 12.16 -11.35
N LYS A 230 2.57 12.05 -10.96
CA LYS A 230 3.31 10.78 -10.73
C LYS A 230 2.55 9.73 -9.94
N SER A 231 1.95 10.10 -8.81
CA SER A 231 1.25 9.14 -7.96
C SER A 231 0.02 8.55 -8.63
N VAL A 232 -0.68 9.34 -9.43
CA VAL A 232 -1.85 8.89 -10.19
C VAL A 232 -1.41 8.07 -11.41
N PHE A 233 -0.37 8.53 -12.10
CA PHE A 233 0.21 7.82 -13.24
C PHE A 233 0.78 6.45 -12.85
N SER A 234 1.49 6.34 -11.72
CA SER A 234 2.02 5.06 -11.23
C SER A 234 0.92 4.05 -10.90
N MET A 235 -0.25 4.51 -10.42
CA MET A 235 -1.43 3.63 -10.22
C MET A 235 -2.00 3.13 -11.56
N LEU A 236 -2.09 4.01 -12.57
CA LEU A 236 -2.52 3.62 -13.92
C LEU A 236 -1.52 2.67 -14.57
N LEU A 237 -0.21 2.92 -14.39
CA LEU A 237 0.86 2.10 -14.95
C LEU A 237 0.87 0.69 -14.34
N GLU A 238 0.72 0.57 -13.03
CA GLU A 238 0.55 -0.73 -12.37
C GLU A 238 -0.60 -1.53 -12.98
N ARG A 239 -1.76 -0.89 -13.16
CA ARG A 239 -2.92 -1.53 -13.79
C ARG A 239 -2.67 -1.93 -15.23
N ALA A 240 -2.00 -1.07 -15.99
CA ALA A 240 -1.65 -1.37 -17.37
C ALA A 240 -0.75 -2.61 -17.47
N PHE A 241 0.24 -2.75 -16.59
CA PHE A 241 1.06 -3.95 -16.52
C PHE A 241 0.25 -5.18 -16.10
N ALA A 242 -0.67 -5.03 -15.15
CA ALA A 242 -1.54 -6.12 -14.69
C ALA A 242 -2.56 -6.56 -15.76
N SER A 243 -3.03 -5.65 -16.62
CA SER A 243 -4.01 -5.96 -17.68
C SER A 243 -3.41 -6.49 -18.98
N GLY A 244 -2.15 -6.13 -19.27
CA GLY A 244 -1.50 -6.39 -20.57
C GLY A 244 -0.79 -7.74 -20.68
N ARG A 245 -0.80 -8.56 -19.62
CA ARG A 245 -0.06 -9.82 -19.54
C ARG A 245 -0.94 -10.91 -18.93
N SER A 246 -0.69 -12.18 -19.28
CA SER A 246 -1.33 -13.34 -18.66
C SER A 246 -1.22 -13.25 -17.13
N ASP A 247 -2.15 -13.89 -16.41
CA ASP A 247 -2.24 -13.97 -14.93
C ASP A 247 -0.92 -14.27 -14.18
N ALA A 248 0.12 -14.71 -14.91
CA ALA A 248 1.48 -14.95 -14.43
C ALA A 248 2.32 -13.70 -14.07
N VAL A 249 2.01 -12.49 -14.58
CA VAL A 249 2.85 -11.30 -14.31
C VAL A 249 2.36 -10.53 -13.08
N ARG A 250 3.00 -10.83 -11.95
CA ARG A 250 2.81 -10.17 -10.66
C ARG A 250 3.38 -8.75 -10.71
N VAL A 251 2.53 -7.74 -10.45
CA VAL A 251 2.91 -6.32 -10.44
C VAL A 251 2.65 -5.73 -9.05
N PHE A 252 3.52 -4.84 -8.60
CA PHE A 252 3.32 -4.11 -7.35
C PHE A 252 3.79 -2.66 -7.43
N ARG A 253 2.88 -1.71 -7.22
CA ARG A 253 3.22 -0.31 -6.97
C ARG A 253 3.71 -0.08 -5.53
N TYR A 254 4.86 0.55 -5.37
CA TYR A 254 5.40 0.96 -4.08
C TYR A 254 5.51 2.49 -3.99
N ASP A 255 4.88 3.09 -2.97
CA ASP A 255 4.98 4.52 -2.70
C ASP A 255 6.30 4.83 -2.00
N CYS A 256 7.22 5.48 -2.73
CA CYS A 256 8.53 5.83 -2.23
C CYS A 256 8.58 7.24 -1.63
N ASP A 257 7.50 8.02 -1.65
CA ASP A 257 7.46 9.36 -1.05
C ASP A 257 7.00 9.30 0.41
N ARG A 258 7.76 8.60 1.26
CA ARG A 258 7.43 8.44 2.69
C ARG A 258 7.39 9.77 3.46
N ALA A 259 8.12 10.79 3.00
CA ALA A 259 8.09 12.10 3.63
C ALA A 259 6.79 12.86 3.36
N SER A 260 6.12 12.60 2.23
CA SER A 260 4.89 13.26 1.83
C SER A 260 3.93 12.27 1.15
N PRO A 261 3.53 11.20 1.87
CA PRO A 261 2.79 10.11 1.26
C PRO A 261 1.50 10.62 0.64
N THR A 262 1.03 9.92 -0.38
CA THR A 262 -0.30 10.17 -0.96
C THR A 262 -1.23 9.03 -0.52
N PRO A 263 -1.66 9.02 0.75
CA PRO A 263 -2.41 7.91 1.29
C PRO A 263 -3.79 7.83 0.64
N TYR A 264 -4.34 6.62 0.62
CA TYR A 264 -5.61 6.37 -0.05
C TYR A 264 -6.78 7.19 0.50
N TRP A 265 -6.84 7.38 1.83
CA TRP A 265 -7.88 8.19 2.46
C TRP A 265 -7.89 9.63 1.94
N PHE A 266 -6.71 10.20 1.65
CA PHE A 266 -6.58 11.56 1.13
C PHE A 266 -7.19 11.66 -0.26
N LEU A 267 -6.89 10.67 -1.12
CA LEU A 267 -7.49 10.59 -2.46
C LEU A 267 -9.02 10.47 -2.39
N ARG A 268 -9.57 9.62 -1.50
CA ARG A 268 -11.03 9.52 -1.29
C ARG A 268 -11.64 10.84 -0.87
N MET A 269 -11.08 11.50 0.14
CA MET A 269 -11.66 12.76 0.62
C MET A 269 -11.67 13.82 -0.48
N GLN A 270 -10.59 13.92 -1.27
CA GLN A 270 -10.54 14.86 -2.40
C GLN A 270 -11.62 14.57 -3.46
N SER A 271 -11.95 13.30 -3.71
CA SER A 271 -13.02 12.95 -4.66
C SER A 271 -14.42 13.34 -4.20
N ARG A 272 -14.62 13.63 -2.90
CA ARG A 272 -15.93 13.95 -2.30
C ARG A 272 -16.19 15.45 -2.15
N GLY A 273 -15.20 16.31 -2.42
CA GLY A 273 -15.34 17.76 -2.39
C GLY A 273 -14.03 18.44 -2.74
N ALA A 274 -13.96 19.07 -3.91
CA ALA A 274 -12.74 19.71 -4.42
C ALA A 274 -12.31 20.93 -3.57
N ASP A 275 -13.26 21.55 -2.88
CA ASP A 275 -13.05 22.78 -2.10
C ASP A 275 -12.82 22.54 -0.61
N ASP A 276 -12.81 21.28 -0.15
CA ASP A 276 -12.56 20.97 1.25
C ASP A 276 -11.06 21.10 1.56
N PRO A 277 -10.64 22.03 2.45
CA PRO A 277 -9.22 22.21 2.77
C PRO A 277 -8.68 21.12 3.72
N GLU A 278 -9.55 20.42 4.44
CA GLU A 278 -9.15 19.50 5.51
C GLU A 278 -8.28 18.32 5.04
N PRO A 279 -8.54 17.65 3.90
CA PRO A 279 -7.68 16.57 3.41
C PRO A 279 -6.23 17.02 3.25
N LYS A 280 -6.04 18.27 2.79
CA LYS A 280 -4.72 18.87 2.63
C LYS A 280 -4.09 19.15 4.00
N VAL A 281 -4.84 19.67 4.96
CA VAL A 281 -4.38 19.90 6.34
C VAL A 281 -3.92 18.59 6.99
N LEU A 282 -4.73 17.53 6.91
CA LEU A 282 -4.39 16.21 7.46
C LEU A 282 -3.14 15.63 6.79
N ARG A 283 -3.02 15.78 5.46
CA ARG A 283 -1.84 15.31 4.71
C ARG A 283 -0.60 16.10 5.07
N ASP A 284 -0.72 17.42 5.18
CA ASP A 284 0.40 18.29 5.55
C ASP A 284 0.87 18.00 6.99
N ALA A 285 -0.05 17.72 7.91
CA ALA A 285 0.27 17.25 9.26
C ALA A 285 0.88 15.84 9.28
N ALA A 286 0.74 15.05 8.21
CA ALA A 286 1.38 13.75 8.04
C ALA A 286 2.81 13.86 7.48
N LYS A 287 3.18 15.00 6.88
CA LYS A 287 4.51 15.17 6.30
C LYS A 287 5.59 15.10 7.35
N GLN A 288 6.72 14.54 6.97
CA GLN A 288 7.92 14.46 7.80
C GLN A 288 9.14 14.94 7.01
N LYS A 289 10.22 15.25 7.73
CA LYS A 289 11.50 15.51 7.09
C LYS A 289 12.11 14.18 6.64
N TRP A 290 12.77 14.21 5.50
CA TRP A 290 13.58 13.09 5.02
C TRP A 290 14.71 12.77 6.01
N THR A 291 14.98 11.49 6.20
CA THR A 291 16.09 10.97 6.98
C THR A 291 16.84 9.91 6.17
N ASN A 292 18.13 9.71 6.45
CA ASN A 292 18.94 8.67 5.81
C ASN A 292 18.40 7.25 6.13
N GLU A 293 17.67 7.10 7.23
CA GLU A 293 17.01 5.85 7.60
C GLU A 293 15.79 5.58 6.71
N MET A 294 14.95 6.60 6.45
CA MET A 294 13.87 6.49 5.45
C MET A 294 14.42 6.06 4.10
N GLU A 295 15.49 6.72 3.63
CA GLU A 295 16.06 6.48 2.31
C GLU A 295 16.59 5.05 2.16
N ARG A 296 17.33 4.56 3.18
CA ARG A 296 17.81 3.18 3.22
C ARG A 296 16.67 2.17 3.30
N SER A 297 15.67 2.41 4.15
CA SER A 297 14.51 1.52 4.27
C SER A 297 13.70 1.44 2.97
N ILE A 298 13.57 2.54 2.22
CA ILE A 298 12.92 2.53 0.91
C ILE A 298 13.72 1.74 -0.11
N SER A 299 15.04 1.94 -0.20
CA SER A 299 15.91 1.17 -1.10
C SER A 299 15.85 -0.34 -0.78
N GLN A 300 15.96 -0.71 0.50
CA GLN A 300 15.82 -2.10 0.95
C GLN A 300 14.46 -2.71 0.61
N ALA A 301 13.37 -1.94 0.75
CA ALA A 301 12.04 -2.39 0.38
C ALA A 301 11.91 -2.61 -1.13
N ILE A 302 12.41 -1.69 -1.97
CA ILE A 302 12.40 -1.86 -3.44
C ILE A 302 13.17 -3.13 -3.81
N HIS A 303 14.37 -3.30 -3.25
CA HIS A 303 15.19 -4.48 -3.47
C HIS A 303 14.47 -5.78 -3.05
N GLY A 304 13.88 -5.79 -1.85
CA GLY A 304 13.16 -6.93 -1.29
C GLY A 304 11.87 -7.30 -2.02
N LEU A 305 11.29 -6.38 -2.81
CA LEU A 305 10.10 -6.65 -3.62
C LEU A 305 10.42 -7.40 -4.92
N ARG A 306 11.64 -7.31 -5.45
CA ARG A 306 12.02 -7.90 -6.75
C ARG A 306 11.84 -9.42 -6.84
N PRO A 307 12.06 -10.22 -5.78
CA PRO A 307 11.76 -11.66 -5.80
C PRO A 307 10.26 -11.99 -5.85
N TYR A 308 9.38 -11.05 -5.45
CA TYR A 308 7.94 -11.31 -5.33
C TYR A 308 7.14 -10.85 -6.55
N PHE A 309 7.68 -9.93 -7.34
CA PHE A 309 6.96 -9.28 -8.43
C PHE A 309 7.82 -9.22 -9.67
N ALA A 310 7.23 -9.56 -10.81
CA ALA A 310 7.88 -9.41 -12.10
C ALA A 310 8.12 -7.92 -12.44
N VAL A 311 7.24 -7.03 -11.98
CA VAL A 311 7.37 -5.58 -12.11
C VAL A 311 7.04 -4.88 -10.80
N VAL A 312 7.96 -4.05 -10.31
CA VAL A 312 7.73 -3.13 -9.19
C VAL A 312 7.65 -1.71 -9.73
N VAL A 313 6.50 -1.05 -9.59
CA VAL A 313 6.31 0.35 -10.00
C VAL A 313 6.61 1.27 -8.80
N ALA A 314 7.75 1.92 -8.79
CA ALA A 314 8.15 2.84 -7.72
C ALA A 314 7.64 4.27 -8.00
N ASP A 315 6.75 4.79 -7.15
CA ASP A 315 6.32 6.20 -7.18
C ASP A 315 7.35 7.06 -6.44
N LEU A 316 8.25 7.71 -7.18
CA LEU A 316 9.44 8.34 -6.61
C LEU A 316 9.19 9.80 -6.17
N PRO A 317 9.91 10.28 -5.14
CA PRO A 317 9.77 11.66 -4.68
C PRO A 317 10.25 12.66 -5.73
N GLY A 318 9.61 13.83 -5.78
CA GLY A 318 9.91 14.87 -6.79
C GLY A 318 11.17 15.71 -6.53
N GLY A 319 11.99 15.39 -5.53
CA GLY A 319 13.16 16.17 -5.15
C GLY A 319 12.89 17.31 -4.15
N ASN A 320 13.85 18.24 -4.04
CA ASN A 320 13.75 19.47 -3.24
C ASN A 320 13.64 20.68 -4.19
N HIS A 321 12.44 21.25 -4.28
CA HIS A 321 12.12 22.41 -5.11
C HIS A 321 12.13 23.73 -4.33
N ASN A 322 12.54 23.70 -3.07
CA ASN A 322 12.67 24.91 -2.24
C ASN A 322 14.04 25.59 -2.41
N ILE A 323 14.85 25.15 -3.38
CA ILE A 323 16.18 25.69 -3.70
C ILE A 323 16.27 25.98 -5.21
N THR A 324 17.20 26.86 -5.60
CA THR A 324 17.42 27.27 -6.98
C THR A 324 18.88 27.02 -7.40
N PRO A 325 19.14 26.18 -8.42
CA PRO A 325 18.16 25.35 -9.14
C PRO A 325 17.56 24.24 -8.25
N PRO A 326 16.36 23.70 -8.58
CA PRO A 326 15.78 22.58 -7.85
C PRO A 326 16.71 21.36 -7.82
N ALA A 327 16.90 20.76 -6.65
CA ALA A 327 17.62 19.49 -6.53
C ALA A 327 16.63 18.33 -6.73
N ARG A 328 16.56 17.77 -7.94
CA ARG A 328 15.65 16.66 -8.25
C ARG A 328 16.05 15.34 -7.58
N ILE A 329 17.35 15.14 -7.40
CA ILE A 329 17.93 14.08 -6.57
C ILE A 329 18.77 14.75 -5.46
N PRO A 330 18.16 15.13 -4.32
CA PRO A 330 18.91 15.66 -3.19
C PRO A 330 19.90 14.64 -2.62
N PRO A 331 20.98 15.10 -1.96
CA PRO A 331 21.95 14.21 -1.32
C PRO A 331 21.28 13.19 -0.40
N GLY A 332 21.69 11.92 -0.50
CA GLY A 332 21.12 10.78 0.20
C GLY A 332 20.11 9.99 -0.63
N ARG A 333 19.35 10.65 -1.52
CA ARG A 333 18.29 9.99 -2.31
C ARG A 333 18.80 9.17 -3.49
N GLU A 334 20.07 9.29 -3.85
CA GLU A 334 20.71 8.46 -4.86
C GLU A 334 20.63 6.97 -4.54
N VAL A 335 20.55 6.58 -3.25
CA VAL A 335 20.39 5.17 -2.85
C VAL A 335 19.07 4.58 -3.34
N ILE A 336 17.99 5.37 -3.34
CA ILE A 336 16.68 4.94 -3.87
C ILE A 336 16.74 4.85 -5.38
N MET A 337 17.33 5.87 -6.04
CA MET A 337 17.37 5.95 -7.51
C MET A 337 18.18 4.80 -8.13
N ARG A 338 19.22 4.31 -7.45
CA ARG A 338 20.05 3.19 -7.91
C ARG A 338 19.29 1.87 -8.00
N GLU A 339 18.26 1.68 -7.17
CA GLU A 339 17.41 0.47 -7.20
C GLU A 339 16.50 0.39 -8.42
N ILE A 340 16.46 1.45 -9.24
CA ILE A 340 15.54 1.58 -10.38
C ILE A 340 16.23 1.16 -11.66
N ASP A 341 15.67 0.16 -12.34
CA ASP A 341 16.17 -0.33 -13.63
C ASP A 341 15.78 0.62 -14.76
N HIS A 342 14.54 1.11 -14.74
CA HIS A 342 13.98 1.99 -15.78
C HIS A 342 13.21 3.17 -15.21
N PHE A 343 13.43 4.36 -15.77
CA PHE A 343 12.67 5.56 -15.43
C PHE A 343 11.63 5.90 -16.49
N VAL A 344 10.43 6.25 -16.01
CA VAL A 344 9.40 6.95 -16.78
C VAL A 344 9.31 8.38 -16.24
N LEU A 345 9.66 9.35 -17.08
CA LEU A 345 9.70 10.76 -16.70
C LEU A 345 8.42 11.48 -17.07
N LEU A 346 7.69 11.99 -16.07
CA LEU A 346 6.59 12.92 -16.29
C LEU A 346 7.11 14.35 -16.32
N ALA A 347 6.84 15.05 -17.42
CA ALA A 347 7.28 16.42 -17.63
C ALA A 347 6.17 17.32 -18.15
N ARG A 348 6.26 18.62 -17.86
CA ARG A 348 5.33 19.64 -18.37
C ARG A 348 5.94 20.53 -19.46
N ASN A 349 7.27 20.50 -19.59
CA ASN A 349 8.03 21.31 -20.52
C ASN A 349 9.46 20.75 -20.66
N GLU A 350 10.19 21.26 -21.65
CA GLU A 350 11.56 20.83 -21.94
C GLU A 350 12.54 21.14 -20.80
N ALA A 351 12.35 22.23 -20.07
CA ALA A 351 13.20 22.57 -18.92
C ALA A 351 13.13 21.50 -17.81
N THR A 352 11.95 20.90 -17.61
CA THR A 352 11.77 19.78 -16.68
C THR A 352 12.53 18.55 -17.17
N ILE A 353 12.46 18.26 -18.48
CA ILE A 353 13.13 17.12 -19.11
C ILE A 353 14.65 17.24 -18.97
N ALA A 354 15.21 18.37 -19.41
CA ALA A 354 16.64 18.66 -19.32
C ALA A 354 17.13 18.55 -17.88
N GLY A 355 16.44 19.18 -16.94
CA GLY A 355 16.87 19.18 -15.56
C GLY A 355 16.81 17.81 -14.85
N TRP A 356 15.87 16.93 -15.20
CA TRP A 356 15.88 15.53 -14.72
C TRP A 356 17.00 14.72 -15.38
N ARG A 357 17.25 14.90 -16.68
CA ARG A 357 18.37 14.26 -17.38
C ARG A 357 19.70 14.63 -16.77
N ASP A 358 19.94 15.92 -16.52
CA ASP A 358 21.16 16.41 -15.89
C ASP A 358 21.35 15.81 -14.49
N SER A 359 20.28 15.82 -13.68
CA SER A 359 20.32 15.25 -12.32
C SER A 359 20.58 13.74 -12.33
N LEU A 360 20.06 12.99 -13.29
CA LEU A 360 20.33 11.56 -13.41
C LEU A 360 21.73 11.30 -13.98
N ALA A 361 22.21 12.15 -14.89
CA ALA A 361 23.53 12.02 -15.50
C ALA A 361 24.65 12.15 -14.47
N THR A 362 24.51 13.02 -13.45
CA THR A 362 25.48 13.13 -12.35
C THR A 362 25.61 11.84 -11.53
N HIS A 363 24.66 10.92 -11.65
CA HIS A 363 24.68 9.61 -10.99
C HIS A 363 24.83 8.43 -11.96
N ALA A 364 25.11 8.69 -13.25
CA ALA A 364 25.17 7.67 -14.31
C ALA A 364 23.86 6.85 -14.42
N LEU A 365 22.71 7.55 -14.36
CA LEU A 365 21.37 6.94 -14.42
C LEU A 365 20.52 7.49 -15.58
N ALA A 366 21.03 8.45 -16.37
CA ALA A 366 20.24 9.13 -17.40
C ALA A 366 19.84 8.22 -18.57
N ASP A 367 20.66 7.23 -18.88
CA ASP A 367 20.43 6.18 -19.88
C ASP A 367 19.29 5.23 -19.51
N ARG A 368 18.89 5.19 -18.23
CA ARG A 368 17.76 4.39 -17.76
C ARG A 368 16.40 5.01 -18.05
N ILE A 369 16.32 6.23 -18.60
CA ILE A 369 15.04 6.83 -19.02
C ILE A 369 14.53 6.11 -20.27
N VAL A 370 13.47 5.32 -20.12
CA VAL A 370 12.87 4.55 -21.22
C VAL A 370 11.64 5.22 -21.84
N ALA A 371 11.04 6.17 -21.13
CA ALA A 371 9.90 6.93 -21.62
C ALA A 371 9.82 8.33 -21.01
N ILE A 372 9.40 9.30 -21.82
CA ILE A 372 9.05 10.65 -21.39
C ILE A 372 7.57 10.87 -21.69
N VAL A 373 6.80 11.20 -20.66
CA VAL A 373 5.35 11.42 -20.72
C VAL A 373 5.08 12.90 -20.46
N GLU A 374 4.74 13.64 -21.50
CA GLU A 374 4.33 15.03 -21.36
C GLU A 374 2.92 15.12 -20.80
N THR A 375 2.76 15.78 -19.66
CA THR A 375 1.47 15.96 -18.98
C THR A 375 0.82 17.26 -19.41
N ARG A 376 -0.40 17.20 -19.96
CA ARG A 376 -1.20 18.36 -20.37
C ARG A 376 -2.59 18.30 -19.75
N ASP A 377 -3.25 19.44 -19.61
CA ASP A 377 -4.69 19.57 -19.32
C ASP A 377 -5.23 18.51 -18.32
N PRO A 378 -4.85 18.59 -17.03
CA PRO A 378 -5.16 17.54 -16.06
C PRO A 378 -6.66 17.29 -15.86
N GLN A 379 -7.52 18.26 -16.20
CA GLN A 379 -8.97 18.17 -16.06
C GLN A 379 -9.69 17.60 -17.31
N LYS A 380 -8.97 17.36 -18.42
CA LYS A 380 -9.56 16.72 -19.61
C LYS A 380 -9.76 15.22 -19.37
N PRO A 381 -10.53 14.50 -20.21
CA PRO A 381 -10.59 13.05 -20.14
C PRO A 381 -9.20 12.40 -20.19
N LEU A 382 -9.06 11.26 -19.53
CA LEU A 382 -7.81 10.49 -19.53
C LEU A 382 -7.52 9.97 -20.94
N THR A 383 -6.42 10.45 -21.54
CA THR A 383 -5.92 9.95 -22.84
C THR A 383 -4.41 9.82 -22.79
N LEU A 384 -3.86 8.77 -23.41
CA LEU A 384 -2.41 8.53 -23.51
C LEU A 384 -2.06 8.29 -24.98
N LEU A 385 -1.26 9.16 -25.58
CA LEU A 385 -0.93 9.09 -27.00
C LEU A 385 0.59 9.05 -27.20
N PRO A 386 1.12 8.21 -28.10
CA PRO A 386 2.50 8.33 -28.53
C PRO A 386 2.69 9.65 -29.28
N ARG A 387 3.86 10.27 -29.13
CA ARG A 387 4.25 11.46 -29.89
C ARG A 387 5.11 11.06 -31.09
N SER A 388 5.07 11.87 -32.14
CA SER A 388 5.82 11.66 -33.38
C SER A 388 7.29 12.09 -33.32
N ASP A 389 7.72 12.72 -32.22
CA ASP A 389 9.03 13.36 -32.08
C ASP A 389 10.14 12.43 -31.56
N GLY A 390 9.85 11.15 -31.35
CA GLY A 390 10.88 10.14 -31.05
C GLY A 390 10.31 8.87 -30.43
N LEU A 391 11.11 7.80 -30.49
CA LEU A 391 10.84 6.58 -29.75
C LEU A 391 10.82 6.90 -28.24
N GLY A 392 9.72 6.55 -27.59
CA GLY A 392 9.54 6.74 -26.15
C GLY A 392 9.03 8.09 -25.69
N SER A 393 8.56 8.94 -26.60
CA SER A 393 7.83 10.16 -26.25
C SER A 393 6.32 9.91 -26.25
N TRP A 394 5.66 10.34 -25.17
CA TRP A 394 4.23 10.18 -24.94
C TRP A 394 3.61 11.50 -24.50
N GLN A 395 2.30 11.64 -24.69
CA GLN A 395 1.50 12.73 -24.16
C GLN A 395 0.33 12.14 -23.38
N ILE A 396 0.06 12.68 -22.19
CA ILE A 396 -1.07 12.28 -21.35
C ILE A 396 -1.91 13.50 -20.96
N THR A 397 -3.24 13.34 -21.02
CA THR A 397 -4.22 14.28 -20.45
C THR A 397 -5.00 13.62 -19.33
N GLY A 398 -5.67 14.39 -18.48
CA GLY A 398 -6.58 13.82 -17.48
C GLY A 398 -5.91 13.21 -16.26
N LEU A 399 -4.66 13.59 -15.95
CA LEU A 399 -3.97 13.20 -14.71
C LEU A 399 -4.45 14.03 -13.50
N ASP A 400 -5.76 14.17 -13.33
CA ASP A 400 -6.38 14.69 -12.11
C ASP A 400 -6.92 13.54 -11.24
N ARG A 401 -6.81 13.70 -9.92
CA ARG A 401 -7.23 12.67 -8.95
C ARG A 401 -8.73 12.40 -9.01
N SER A 402 -9.54 13.43 -9.23
CA SER A 402 -11.00 13.30 -9.32
C SER A 402 -11.44 12.49 -10.54
N ILE A 403 -10.65 12.52 -11.62
CA ILE A 403 -10.90 11.79 -12.86
C ILE A 403 -10.40 10.35 -12.75
N VAL A 404 -9.21 10.16 -12.19
CA VAL A 404 -8.57 8.84 -12.19
C VAL A 404 -9.13 7.92 -11.11
N LEU A 405 -9.54 8.42 -9.94
CA LEU A 405 -10.07 7.56 -8.88
C LEU A 405 -11.28 6.72 -9.30
N PRO A 406 -12.31 7.27 -9.97
CA PRO A 406 -13.39 6.45 -10.53
C PRO A 406 -12.92 5.38 -11.51
N LEU A 407 -11.91 5.69 -12.34
CA LEU A 407 -11.31 4.72 -13.27
C LEU A 407 -10.56 3.61 -12.52
N LEU A 408 -9.90 3.96 -11.41
CA LEU A 408 -9.31 2.96 -10.51
C LEU A 408 -10.42 2.11 -9.83
N SER A 409 -11.59 2.65 -9.55
CA SER A 409 -12.68 1.80 -9.05
C SER A 409 -13.29 0.89 -10.13
N SER A 410 -12.97 1.09 -11.42
CA SER A 410 -13.51 0.31 -12.54
C SER A 410 -12.58 -0.83 -12.99
N ALA A 411 -13.14 -1.83 -13.70
CA ALA A 411 -12.44 -3.03 -14.15
C ALA A 411 -11.50 -2.80 -15.37
N SER A 412 -11.63 -1.69 -16.10
CA SER A 412 -10.91 -1.50 -17.36
C SER A 412 -10.33 -0.08 -17.48
N LEU A 413 -9.04 0.01 -17.80
CA LEU A 413 -8.43 1.27 -18.23
C LEU A 413 -9.01 1.70 -19.60
N PRO A 414 -9.23 3.00 -19.84
CA PRO A 414 -9.62 3.50 -21.16
C PRO A 414 -8.58 3.13 -22.24
N ALA A 415 -9.06 2.72 -23.42
CA ALA A 415 -8.25 2.39 -24.61
C ALA A 415 -6.99 1.55 -24.30
N ALA A 416 -7.20 0.30 -23.85
CA ALA A 416 -6.16 -0.65 -23.46
C ALA A 416 -4.97 -0.76 -24.44
N CYS A 417 -5.16 -0.52 -25.75
CA CYS A 417 -4.08 -0.61 -26.74
C CYS A 417 -2.93 0.39 -26.51
N GLN A 418 -3.20 1.62 -26.04
CA GLN A 418 -2.17 2.65 -25.85
C GLN A 418 -1.31 2.37 -24.60
N TRP A 419 -1.97 1.99 -23.51
CA TRP A 419 -1.31 1.58 -22.28
C TRP A 419 -0.49 0.30 -22.46
N THR A 420 -1.02 -0.67 -23.23
CA THR A 420 -0.27 -1.88 -23.61
C THR A 420 0.97 -1.54 -24.43
N ALA A 421 0.90 -0.61 -25.37
CA ALA A 421 2.08 -0.19 -26.13
C ALA A 421 3.15 0.46 -25.23
N LEU A 422 2.75 1.31 -24.28
CA LEU A 422 3.68 1.90 -23.31
C LEU A 422 4.33 0.83 -22.42
N THR A 423 3.54 -0.10 -21.86
CA THR A 423 4.09 -1.16 -20.99
C THR A 423 4.95 -2.15 -21.77
N GLN A 424 4.63 -2.43 -23.03
CA GLN A 424 5.47 -3.20 -23.94
C GLN A 424 6.76 -2.48 -24.27
N GLN A 425 6.75 -1.15 -24.45
CA GLN A 425 7.98 -0.39 -24.68
C GLN A 425 8.88 -0.41 -23.44
N ILE A 426 8.33 -0.16 -22.25
CA ILE A 426 9.06 -0.26 -20.97
C ILE A 426 9.59 -1.69 -20.81
N ALA A 427 8.80 -2.70 -21.20
CA ALA A 427 9.20 -4.09 -21.15
C ALA A 427 10.19 -4.51 -22.25
N GLY A 428 10.18 -3.87 -23.42
CA GLY A 428 11.07 -4.14 -24.54
C GLY A 428 12.49 -3.65 -24.26
N GLY A 429 12.61 -2.58 -23.47
CA GLY A 429 13.87 -2.18 -22.83
C GLY A 429 14.50 -3.28 -21.95
N LEU A 430 13.72 -4.27 -21.50
CA LEU A 430 14.19 -5.40 -20.68
C LEU A 430 14.97 -6.45 -21.46
N HIS A 431 14.81 -6.51 -22.78
CA HIS A 431 15.46 -7.54 -23.63
C HIS A 431 16.68 -7.01 -24.40
N ALA A 432 16.98 -5.70 -24.29
CA ALA A 432 18.02 -5.04 -25.05
C ALA A 432 19.34 -4.82 -24.26
N GLN A 433 19.47 -5.35 -23.05
CA GLN A 433 20.74 -5.40 -22.33
C GLN A 433 21.33 -6.82 -22.39
N PRO A 434 22.58 -6.99 -22.87
CA PRO A 434 23.25 -8.29 -22.99
C PRO A 434 23.55 -8.94 -21.64
#